data_AF-A0A9E5SZT6-F1
#
_entry.id   AF-A0A9E5SZT6-F1
#
_cell.length_a   1.000
_cell.length_b   1.000
_cell.length_c   1.000
_cell.angle_alpha   90.00
_cell.angle_beta   90.00
_cell.angle_gamma   90.00
#
_symmetry.space_group_name_H-M   'P 1'
#
loop_
_entity.id
_entity.type
_entity.pdbx_description
1 polymer ?
#
loop_
_entity_poly.entity_id
_entity_poly.type
_entity_poly.pdbx_seq_one_letter_code
_entity_poly.pdbx_strand_id
1 'polypeptide(L)'
;MFFTEFNPMTEEEIIKKVSAKPYADGGEALRELAGLSFKVLLDGEFVPSRLEYSILDDARLTVTENDAVYEAPYSAMKLGQAVVLTHLIPGTSRGWHLVIDTETFALTAFETWFGIEVPVGGDLTGKRKPIGTRKIPREIQRQYYFGWADTGKNKKPEKLHTTTNRLEGRGMHWKYADGLELLTFFPSVICSTLVDLSDPFGGITMANPSDFIRINDELYVFARWEVEFSGKMWLEVLDFFNMKAAGFSFGFGEDDELDYKMHTAALEVTGDAAHLESVTSFGDKTPPMARLTGKGARYSYRPRDIDIPMTREQAHRRAAEAQHIFDFSNNVMASRNTLPFSDYLVGKKFKVKLDGEKHAAAPWGGTRGPVYEYDVFSAEKLRWRFEDGPWAEDKYIAFEPAKNLIFFSHMLTGDPDFANVSQAVDFDNGLATTVRAQIGNWHSEWEVGAVAKFGVLEYGDIVPPFAARHHFTTDLVGKSYSWAYSDVMSSIHVYSSPWSYSWTIFQSDNSGGATWSSPCFYIKLRDDAYMFQWVEENCNGSQGLVVFNPNLLHDSGFFYGLMNEQLSLNVTGAFARNLGTFNIMEYFDKKGNL
;
A
#
# COMPACT_ATOMS: atom_id res chain seq x y z
N MET A 1 11.62 -5.15 3.15
CA MET A 1 10.36 -5.90 2.93
C MET A 1 9.80 -5.74 1.52
N PHE A 2 9.46 -4.52 1.08
CA PHE A 2 8.83 -4.29 -0.23
C PHE A 2 9.66 -4.78 -1.44
N PHE A 3 10.98 -4.57 -1.40
CA PHE A 3 11.93 -5.00 -2.44
C PHE A 3 12.66 -6.31 -2.11
N THR A 4 12.25 -7.00 -1.05
CA THR A 4 12.94 -8.21 -0.59
C THR A 4 12.53 -9.39 -1.46
N GLU A 5 13.52 -10.08 -2.04
CA GLU A 5 13.30 -11.38 -2.67
C GLU A 5 13.24 -12.47 -1.58
N PHE A 6 12.03 -12.89 -1.23
CA PHE A 6 11.82 -13.94 -0.25
C PHE A 6 12.17 -15.32 -0.80
N ASN A 7 12.85 -16.13 0.01
CA ASN A 7 13.17 -17.51 -0.33
C ASN A 7 11.86 -18.33 -0.49
N PRO A 8 11.69 -19.07 -1.60
CA PRO A 8 10.58 -19.99 -1.79
C PRO A 8 10.76 -21.24 -0.91
N MET A 9 10.44 -21.11 0.38
CA MET A 9 10.44 -22.23 1.32
C MET A 9 9.51 -23.35 0.86
N THR A 10 9.90 -24.60 1.10
CA THR A 10 9.08 -25.78 0.87
C THR A 10 8.09 -26.03 2.01
N GLU A 11 7.02 -26.79 1.74
CA GLU A 11 6.06 -27.21 2.77
C GLU A 11 6.72 -28.01 3.90
N GLU A 12 7.68 -28.88 3.57
CA GLU A 12 8.44 -29.67 4.56
C GLU A 12 9.29 -28.80 5.48
N GLU A 13 9.96 -27.79 4.93
CA GLU A 13 10.75 -26.82 5.71
C GLU A 13 9.87 -26.02 6.66
N ILE A 14 8.69 -25.60 6.20
CA ILE A 14 7.72 -24.88 7.03
C ILE A 14 7.26 -25.75 8.20
N ILE A 15 6.81 -26.98 7.92
CA ILE A 15 6.37 -27.90 8.98
C ILE A 15 7.50 -28.15 9.98
N LYS A 16 8.75 -28.32 9.50
CA LYS A 16 9.92 -28.49 10.35
C LYS A 16 10.16 -27.28 11.26
N LYS A 17 10.15 -26.06 10.72
CA LYS A 17 10.38 -24.82 11.51
C LYS A 17 9.24 -24.55 12.49
N VAL A 18 7.99 -24.75 12.07
CA VAL A 18 6.80 -24.63 12.94
C VAL A 18 6.84 -25.65 14.07
N SER A 19 7.17 -26.91 13.76
CA SER A 19 7.27 -27.97 14.79
C SER A 19 8.40 -27.73 15.78
N ALA A 20 9.47 -27.04 15.37
CA ALA A 20 10.59 -26.69 16.24
C ALA A 20 10.24 -25.58 17.25
N LYS A 21 9.18 -24.80 17.00
CA LYS A 21 8.70 -23.72 17.87
C LYS A 21 7.19 -23.86 18.12
N PRO A 22 6.79 -24.79 19.00
CA PRO A 22 5.38 -25.19 19.15
C PRO A 22 4.49 -24.19 19.91
N TYR A 23 5.06 -23.14 20.52
CA TYR A 23 4.34 -22.09 21.23
C TYR A 23 5.00 -20.73 21.01
N ALA A 24 4.28 -19.65 21.30
CA ALA A 24 4.76 -18.28 21.13
C ALA A 24 5.66 -17.86 22.29
N ASP A 25 6.79 -17.20 21.99
CA ASP A 25 7.63 -16.61 23.03
C ASP A 25 6.91 -15.44 23.73
N GLY A 26 7.19 -15.20 25.01
CA GLY A 26 6.70 -13.99 25.71
C GLY A 26 5.25 -14.04 26.22
N GLY A 27 4.62 -15.22 26.23
CA GLY A 27 3.30 -15.40 26.86
C GLY A 27 3.29 -15.18 28.38
N GLU A 28 2.14 -14.79 28.90
CA GLU A 28 1.88 -14.64 30.34
C GLU A 28 1.42 -15.97 30.95
N ALA A 29 1.90 -16.27 32.16
CA ALA A 29 1.42 -17.42 32.93
C ALA A 29 0.05 -17.10 33.58
N LEU A 30 -1.01 -17.21 32.79
CA LEU A 30 -2.39 -16.94 33.22
C LEU A 30 -2.96 -18.11 34.05
N ARG A 31 -2.48 -18.25 35.28
CA ARG A 31 -2.86 -19.35 36.20
C ARG A 31 -4.35 -19.41 36.49
N GLU A 32 -5.07 -18.30 36.34
CA GLU A 32 -6.53 -18.26 36.46
C GLU A 32 -7.26 -19.09 35.38
N LEU A 33 -6.61 -19.41 34.26
CA LEU A 33 -7.17 -20.26 33.21
C LEU A 33 -6.98 -21.76 33.52
N ALA A 34 -6.03 -22.11 34.39
CA ALA A 34 -5.72 -23.51 34.68
C ALA A 34 -6.93 -24.27 35.24
N GLY A 35 -7.22 -25.43 34.64
CA GLY A 35 -8.38 -26.26 34.97
C GLY A 35 -9.68 -25.82 34.29
N LEU A 36 -9.68 -24.76 33.49
CA LEU A 36 -10.85 -24.35 32.73
C LEU A 36 -11.07 -25.32 31.55
N SER A 37 -12.29 -25.86 31.45
CA SER A 37 -12.74 -26.61 30.28
C SER A 37 -13.97 -25.96 29.67
N PHE A 38 -14.00 -25.87 28.35
CA PHE A 38 -15.10 -25.23 27.63
C PHE A 38 -15.26 -25.79 26.21
N LYS A 39 -16.49 -25.75 25.71
CA LYS A 39 -16.82 -26.00 24.31
C LYS A 39 -16.83 -24.68 23.55
N VAL A 40 -16.26 -24.65 22.37
CA VAL A 40 -16.29 -23.47 21.49
C VAL A 40 -17.44 -23.66 20.52
N LEU A 41 -18.50 -22.89 20.72
CA LEU A 41 -19.69 -22.94 19.87
C LEU A 41 -19.62 -21.83 18.84
N LEU A 42 -19.32 -22.21 17.60
CA LEU A 42 -19.06 -21.31 16.47
C LEU A 42 -20.15 -21.43 15.40
N ASP A 43 -20.43 -20.33 14.70
CA ASP A 43 -21.28 -20.31 13.52
C ASP A 43 -20.42 -20.10 12.25
N GLY A 44 -20.69 -20.87 11.18
CA GLY A 44 -20.03 -20.72 9.87
C GLY A 44 -19.98 -21.99 9.03
N GLU A 45 -19.73 -21.83 7.73
CA GLU A 45 -19.71 -22.93 6.74
C GLU A 45 -18.60 -23.96 7.00
N PHE A 46 -17.42 -23.49 7.41
CA PHE A 46 -16.21 -24.32 7.58
C PHE A 46 -15.91 -24.68 9.04
N VAL A 47 -16.87 -24.45 9.94
CA VAL A 47 -16.73 -24.73 11.37
C VAL A 47 -16.53 -26.23 11.61
N PRO A 48 -15.57 -26.65 12.46
CA PRO A 48 -15.44 -28.05 12.85
C PRO A 48 -16.70 -28.54 13.58
N SER A 49 -17.05 -29.81 13.43
CA SER A 49 -18.24 -30.39 14.09
C SER A 49 -18.14 -30.35 15.62
N ARG A 50 -16.92 -30.29 16.14
CA ARG A 50 -16.60 -30.18 17.56
C ARG A 50 -15.31 -29.40 17.74
N LEU A 51 -15.31 -28.44 18.66
CA LEU A 51 -14.11 -27.75 19.11
C LEU A 51 -14.21 -27.56 20.63
N GLU A 52 -13.34 -28.21 21.39
CA GLU A 52 -13.37 -28.19 22.86
C GLU A 52 -11.97 -28.04 23.44
N TYR A 53 -11.88 -27.32 24.54
CA TYR A 53 -10.63 -27.04 25.23
C TYR A 53 -10.68 -27.49 26.68
N SER A 54 -9.55 -27.99 27.16
CA SER A 54 -9.26 -28.15 28.58
C SER A 54 -7.88 -27.60 28.87
N ILE A 55 -7.80 -26.47 29.56
CA ILE A 55 -6.54 -25.86 29.99
C ILE A 55 -6.03 -26.67 31.17
N LEU A 56 -4.90 -27.36 30.99
CA LEU A 56 -4.37 -28.29 31.99
C LEU A 56 -3.58 -27.55 33.07
N ASP A 57 -2.73 -26.61 32.63
CA ASP A 57 -1.88 -25.77 33.46
C ASP A 57 -1.57 -24.43 32.75
N ASP A 58 -0.58 -23.69 33.23
CA ASP A 58 -0.20 -22.37 32.66
C ASP A 58 0.60 -22.47 31.35
N ALA A 59 0.87 -23.67 30.83
CA ALA A 59 1.63 -23.87 29.60
C ALA A 59 0.99 -24.88 28.63
N ARG A 60 0.08 -25.74 29.09
CA ARG A 60 -0.49 -26.84 28.29
C ARG A 60 -2.02 -26.85 28.29
N LEU A 61 -2.56 -27.23 27.14
CA LEU A 61 -3.98 -27.48 26.95
C LEU A 61 -4.21 -28.79 26.21
N THR A 62 -5.41 -29.34 26.36
CA THR A 62 -5.96 -30.32 25.45
C THR A 62 -6.98 -29.65 24.55
N VAL A 63 -6.88 -29.86 23.24
CA VAL A 63 -7.88 -29.43 22.25
C VAL A 63 -8.47 -30.65 21.58
N THR A 64 -9.80 -30.72 21.54
CA THR A 64 -10.54 -31.67 20.72
C THR A 64 -11.03 -30.95 19.47
N GLU A 65 -10.58 -31.38 18.29
CA GLU A 65 -11.06 -30.90 16.99
C GLU A 65 -11.74 -32.08 16.26
N ASN A 66 -13.04 -31.97 16.02
CA ASN A 66 -13.89 -33.06 15.55
C ASN A 66 -13.77 -34.29 16.49
N ASP A 67 -13.19 -35.39 16.00
CA ASP A 67 -12.97 -36.62 16.75
C ASP A 67 -11.53 -36.78 17.26
N ALA A 68 -10.63 -35.85 16.89
CA ALA A 68 -9.23 -35.91 17.25
C ALA A 68 -8.92 -35.09 18.51
N VAL A 69 -8.06 -35.63 19.37
CA VAL A 69 -7.65 -35.01 20.63
C VAL A 69 -6.15 -34.79 20.62
N TYR A 70 -5.73 -33.57 20.91
CA TYR A 70 -4.33 -33.15 20.92
C TYR A 70 -3.98 -32.52 22.27
N GLU A 71 -2.84 -32.88 22.84
CA GLU A 71 -2.20 -32.09 23.90
C GLU A 71 -1.18 -31.17 23.23
N ALA A 72 -1.28 -29.87 23.48
CA ALA A 72 -0.44 -28.85 22.87
C ALA A 72 0.04 -27.84 23.92
N PRO A 73 1.28 -27.34 23.81
CA PRO A 73 1.67 -26.14 24.51
C PRO A 73 0.89 -24.94 23.95
N TYR A 74 0.63 -23.94 24.79
CA TYR A 74 -0.04 -22.71 24.37
C TYR A 74 0.65 -21.49 24.97
N SER A 75 0.30 -20.33 24.43
CA SER A 75 0.67 -19.05 24.99
C SER A 75 -0.59 -18.20 25.10
N ALA A 76 -0.65 -17.35 26.12
CA ALA A 76 -1.77 -16.44 26.29
C ALA A 76 -1.30 -15.09 26.84
N MET A 77 -2.12 -14.07 26.63
CA MET A 77 -1.89 -12.72 27.16
C MET A 77 -3.24 -12.06 27.43
N LYS A 78 -3.30 -11.26 28.48
CA LYS A 78 -4.53 -10.57 28.88
C LYS A 78 -4.42 -9.06 28.66
N LEU A 79 -5.47 -8.47 28.10
CA LEU A 79 -5.65 -7.02 28.00
C LEU A 79 -7.07 -6.65 28.46
N GLY A 80 -7.16 -6.06 29.66
CA GLY A 80 -8.45 -5.82 30.30
C GLY A 80 -9.23 -7.13 30.51
N GLN A 81 -10.45 -7.19 29.97
CA GLN A 81 -11.28 -8.40 30.00
C GLN A 81 -11.01 -9.38 28.85
N ALA A 82 -10.22 -8.99 27.85
CA ALA A 82 -9.92 -9.87 26.71
C ALA A 82 -8.69 -10.74 27.01
N VAL A 83 -8.79 -12.02 26.67
CA VAL A 83 -7.66 -12.96 26.64
C VAL A 83 -7.42 -13.38 25.20
N VAL A 84 -6.18 -13.21 24.75
CA VAL A 84 -5.68 -13.80 23.50
C VAL A 84 -4.96 -15.08 23.86
N LEU A 85 -5.40 -16.21 23.31
CA LEU A 85 -4.79 -17.53 23.48
C LEU A 85 -4.40 -18.08 22.12
N THR A 86 -3.18 -18.60 21.98
CA THR A 86 -2.63 -19.11 20.72
C THR A 86 -1.96 -20.46 20.94
N HIS A 87 -2.21 -21.41 20.03
CA HIS A 87 -1.54 -22.71 20.01
C HIS A 87 -1.51 -23.30 18.61
N LEU A 88 -0.61 -24.26 18.41
CA LEU A 88 -0.43 -24.99 17.16
C LEU A 88 -0.90 -26.43 17.32
N ILE A 89 -1.46 -27.00 16.26
CA ILE A 89 -1.81 -28.43 16.24
C ILE A 89 -0.52 -29.25 16.02
N PRO A 90 -0.13 -30.12 16.98
CA PRO A 90 1.14 -30.84 16.93
C PRO A 90 1.35 -31.62 15.62
N GLY A 91 2.54 -31.51 15.04
CA GLY A 91 2.92 -32.20 13.80
C GLY A 91 2.32 -31.60 12.53
N THR A 92 1.72 -30.42 12.60
CA THR A 92 1.13 -29.72 11.45
C THR A 92 1.62 -28.27 11.37
N SER A 93 1.29 -27.59 10.28
CA SER A 93 1.44 -26.14 10.12
C SER A 93 0.17 -25.36 10.51
N ARG A 94 -0.83 -26.03 11.10
CA ARG A 94 -2.11 -25.45 11.51
C ARG A 94 -2.08 -24.96 12.95
N GLY A 95 -2.89 -23.96 13.25
CA GLY A 95 -3.07 -23.44 14.60
C GLY A 95 -4.47 -22.88 14.82
N TRP A 96 -4.81 -22.73 16.10
CA TRP A 96 -6.04 -22.08 16.54
C TRP A 96 -5.70 -20.96 17.52
N HIS A 97 -6.32 -19.81 17.30
CA HIS A 97 -6.13 -18.61 18.10
C HIS A 97 -7.49 -18.10 18.57
N LEU A 98 -7.65 -17.95 19.87
CA LEU A 98 -8.90 -17.54 20.49
C LEU A 98 -8.74 -16.15 21.08
N VAL A 99 -9.67 -15.26 20.78
CA VAL A 99 -9.87 -14.02 21.52
C VAL A 99 -11.15 -14.15 22.32
N ILE A 100 -11.03 -14.22 23.64
CA ILE A 100 -12.14 -14.52 24.56
C ILE A 100 -12.39 -13.28 25.43
N ASP A 101 -13.62 -12.79 25.40
CA ASP A 101 -14.10 -11.85 26.42
C ASP A 101 -14.43 -12.64 27.70
N THR A 102 -13.62 -12.46 28.74
CA THR A 102 -13.74 -13.23 29.99
C THR A 102 -14.94 -12.84 30.86
N GLU A 103 -15.61 -11.72 30.57
CA GLU A 103 -16.83 -11.35 31.28
C GLU A 103 -18.08 -11.99 30.67
N THR A 104 -18.18 -11.95 29.34
CA THR A 104 -19.38 -12.43 28.62
C THR A 104 -19.22 -13.86 28.11
N PHE A 105 -18.00 -14.34 27.93
CA PHE A 105 -17.61 -15.56 27.21
C PHE A 105 -17.89 -15.53 25.69
N ALA A 106 -18.22 -14.37 25.13
CA ALA A 106 -18.16 -14.19 23.68
C ALA A 106 -16.70 -14.36 23.20
N LEU A 107 -16.52 -14.91 22.01
CA LEU A 107 -15.20 -15.10 21.44
C LEU A 107 -15.16 -15.00 19.92
N THR A 108 -13.95 -14.79 19.41
CA THR A 108 -13.59 -15.05 18.02
C THR A 108 -12.53 -16.13 17.99
N ALA A 109 -12.76 -17.16 17.16
CA ALA A 109 -11.77 -18.21 16.90
C ALA A 109 -11.19 -18.03 15.50
N PHE A 110 -9.87 -17.98 15.41
CA PHE A 110 -9.11 -17.97 14.16
C PHE A 110 -8.43 -19.32 13.98
N GLU A 111 -8.72 -19.98 12.87
CA GLU A 111 -7.94 -21.09 12.38
C GLU A 111 -6.92 -20.56 11.38
N THR A 112 -5.66 -20.97 11.51
CA THR A 112 -4.56 -20.57 10.61
C THR A 112 -3.85 -21.77 10.04
N TRP A 113 -3.33 -21.65 8.82
CA TRP A 113 -2.49 -22.66 8.18
C TRP A 113 -1.55 -22.01 7.18
N PHE A 114 -0.43 -22.66 6.89
CA PHE A 114 0.48 -22.23 5.84
C PHE A 114 0.09 -22.83 4.49
N GLY A 115 0.26 -22.04 3.42
CA GLY A 115 0.15 -22.50 2.05
C GLY A 115 -1.11 -22.02 1.36
N ILE A 116 -0.92 -21.49 0.15
CA ILE A 116 -1.98 -21.09 -0.77
C ILE A 116 -1.59 -21.41 -2.20
N GLU A 117 -2.58 -21.63 -3.05
CA GLU A 117 -2.44 -21.65 -4.50
C GLU A 117 -3.25 -20.52 -5.10
N VAL A 118 -2.61 -19.71 -5.95
CA VAL A 118 -3.19 -18.46 -6.47
C VAL A 118 -3.16 -18.46 -7.99
N PRO A 119 -4.16 -17.87 -8.66
CA PRO A 119 -4.11 -17.68 -10.10
C PRO A 119 -2.97 -16.73 -10.49
N VAL A 120 -2.31 -17.02 -11.61
CA VAL A 120 -1.23 -16.20 -12.19
C VAL A 120 -1.61 -15.73 -13.58
N GLY A 121 -1.33 -14.47 -13.85
CA GLY A 121 -1.84 -13.74 -15.00
C GLY A 121 -3.35 -13.51 -14.89
N GLY A 122 -3.87 -12.56 -15.66
CA GLY A 122 -5.29 -12.22 -15.66
C GLY A 122 -5.48 -10.71 -15.71
N ASP A 123 -6.65 -10.25 -15.27
CA ASP A 123 -6.88 -8.83 -15.00
C ASP A 123 -7.76 -8.64 -13.75
N LEU A 124 -7.75 -7.42 -13.24
CA LEU A 124 -8.50 -7.00 -12.05
C LEU A 124 -10.00 -7.26 -12.16
N THR A 125 -10.55 -7.21 -13.37
CA THR A 125 -11.99 -7.33 -13.63
C THR A 125 -12.45 -8.76 -13.94
N GLY A 126 -11.53 -9.73 -13.94
CA GLY A 126 -11.78 -11.11 -14.32
C GLY A 126 -12.14 -11.30 -15.81
N LYS A 127 -11.93 -10.29 -16.66
CA LYS A 127 -12.24 -10.39 -18.10
C LYS A 127 -11.21 -11.26 -18.83
N ARG A 128 -9.95 -11.14 -18.42
CA ARG A 128 -8.84 -12.00 -18.83
C ARG A 128 -8.70 -13.15 -17.84
N LYS A 129 -8.81 -14.37 -18.38
CA LYS A 129 -8.60 -15.58 -17.60
C LYS A 129 -7.12 -15.70 -17.18
N PRO A 130 -6.85 -16.23 -15.97
CA PRO A 130 -5.50 -16.59 -15.57
C PRO A 130 -4.85 -17.59 -16.52
N ILE A 131 -3.54 -17.50 -16.66
CA ILE A 131 -2.74 -18.39 -17.52
C ILE A 131 -2.19 -19.60 -16.77
N GLY A 132 -2.24 -19.58 -15.44
CA GLY A 132 -1.77 -20.66 -14.59
C GLY A 132 -2.04 -20.40 -13.11
N THR A 133 -1.36 -21.14 -12.25
CA THR A 133 -1.39 -20.95 -10.80
C THR A 133 0.02 -20.99 -10.21
N ARG A 134 0.20 -20.39 -9.02
CA ARG A 134 1.43 -20.42 -8.23
C ARG A 134 1.13 -20.87 -6.82
N LYS A 135 1.94 -21.80 -6.31
CA LYS A 135 1.91 -22.21 -4.91
C LYS A 135 2.83 -21.33 -4.08
N ILE A 136 2.36 -20.93 -2.90
CA ILE A 136 3.11 -20.06 -1.97
C ILE A 136 3.04 -20.72 -0.59
N PRO A 137 3.95 -21.68 -0.30
CA PRO A 137 3.90 -22.44 0.95
C PRO A 137 3.98 -21.55 2.19
N ARG A 138 4.81 -20.51 2.17
CA ARG A 138 5.06 -19.65 3.35
C ARG A 138 3.95 -18.66 3.71
N GLU A 139 2.96 -18.46 2.83
CA GLU A 139 1.90 -17.47 3.09
C GLU A 139 0.86 -18.05 4.06
N ILE A 140 0.67 -17.37 5.20
CA ILE A 140 -0.36 -17.77 6.15
C ILE A 140 -1.75 -17.44 5.60
N GLN A 141 -2.60 -18.46 5.69
CA GLN A 141 -4.03 -18.38 5.49
C GLN A 141 -4.72 -18.41 6.84
N ARG A 142 -5.91 -17.81 6.87
CA ARG A 142 -6.73 -17.76 8.08
C ARG A 142 -8.21 -17.83 7.74
N GLN A 143 -8.97 -18.45 8.61
CA GLN A 143 -10.43 -18.42 8.65
C GLN A 143 -10.85 -18.05 10.08
N TYR A 144 -11.86 -17.20 10.24
CA TYR A 144 -12.35 -16.82 11.55
C TYR A 144 -13.85 -17.04 11.68
N TYR A 145 -14.28 -17.18 12.93
CA TYR A 145 -15.66 -17.47 13.31
C TYR A 145 -16.01 -16.70 14.58
N PHE A 146 -17.26 -16.23 14.65
CA PHE A 146 -17.82 -15.67 15.87
C PHE A 146 -18.54 -16.77 16.65
N GLY A 147 -18.46 -16.71 17.98
CA GLY A 147 -19.05 -17.72 18.84
C GLY A 147 -18.87 -17.41 20.31
N TRP A 148 -18.96 -18.44 21.14
CA TRP A 148 -18.79 -18.30 22.59
C TRP A 148 -18.20 -19.55 23.24
N ALA A 149 -17.58 -19.37 24.40
CA ALA A 149 -17.02 -20.46 25.21
C ALA A 149 -18.08 -20.96 26.21
N ASP A 150 -18.59 -22.17 26.01
CA ASP A 150 -19.52 -22.83 26.92
C ASP A 150 -18.78 -23.68 27.95
N THR A 151 -18.72 -23.18 29.19
CA THR A 151 -18.11 -23.88 30.33
C THR A 151 -19.10 -24.85 31.00
N GLY A 152 -20.32 -24.97 30.50
CA GLY A 152 -21.44 -25.68 31.12
C GLY A 152 -21.99 -25.02 32.39
N LYS A 153 -21.41 -23.89 32.80
CA LYS A 153 -21.78 -23.13 34.02
C LYS A 153 -22.17 -21.70 33.72
N ASN A 154 -21.63 -21.12 32.64
CA ASN A 154 -22.00 -19.80 32.16
C ASN A 154 -23.28 -19.84 31.32
N LYS A 155 -23.87 -18.66 31.09
CA LYS A 155 -24.99 -18.49 30.17
C LYS A 155 -24.45 -18.11 28.80
N LYS A 156 -25.18 -18.46 27.75
CA LYS A 156 -24.92 -17.95 26.39
C LYS A 156 -24.89 -16.41 26.43
N PRO A 157 -23.87 -15.75 25.85
CA PRO A 157 -23.82 -14.30 25.76
C PRO A 157 -25.00 -13.73 24.97
N GLU A 158 -25.49 -12.55 25.35
CA GLU A 158 -26.54 -11.85 24.60
C GLU A 158 -26.04 -11.32 23.25
N LYS A 159 -24.75 -10.98 23.17
CA LYS A 159 -24.07 -10.47 21.98
C LYS A 159 -22.77 -11.23 21.78
N LEU A 160 -22.48 -11.59 20.54
CA LEU A 160 -21.19 -12.13 20.13
C LEU A 160 -20.31 -10.98 19.63
N HIS A 161 -19.02 -11.26 19.43
CA HIS A 161 -18.17 -10.38 18.64
C HIS A 161 -18.74 -10.22 17.22
N THR A 162 -18.48 -9.08 16.59
CA THR A 162 -18.98 -8.79 15.24
C THR A 162 -17.93 -8.07 14.41
N THR A 163 -18.04 -8.10 13.09
CA THR A 163 -17.26 -7.20 12.23
C THR A 163 -17.61 -5.73 12.52
N THR A 164 -16.69 -4.82 12.19
CA THR A 164 -16.89 -3.37 12.36
C THR A 164 -16.05 -2.57 11.37
N ASN A 165 -16.46 -1.34 11.06
CA ASN A 165 -15.65 -0.37 10.34
C ASN A 165 -15.34 0.89 11.17
N ARG A 166 -15.50 0.82 12.50
CA ARG A 166 -15.23 1.98 13.38
C ARG A 166 -13.75 2.42 13.42
N LEU A 167 -12.86 1.61 12.85
CA LEU A 167 -11.44 1.89 12.70
C LEU A 167 -11.12 2.61 11.38
N GLU A 168 -11.99 2.53 10.38
CA GLU A 168 -11.76 3.12 9.06
C GLU A 168 -11.49 4.63 9.19
N GLY A 169 -10.62 5.16 8.33
CA GLY A 169 -10.18 6.56 8.37
C GLY A 169 -9.16 6.89 9.47
N ARG A 170 -8.97 6.06 10.50
CA ARG A 170 -8.04 6.37 11.60
C ARG A 170 -6.57 6.17 11.21
N GLY A 171 -5.69 6.96 11.82
CA GLY A 171 -4.24 6.78 11.82
C GLY A 171 -3.74 6.51 13.23
N MET A 172 -2.77 5.60 13.36
CA MET A 172 -2.22 5.18 14.65
C MET A 172 -0.70 5.00 14.60
N HIS A 173 -0.04 5.39 15.68
CA HIS A 173 1.33 5.00 16.00
C HIS A 173 1.31 3.84 16.99
N TRP A 174 2.18 2.87 16.72
CA TRP A 174 2.41 1.70 17.55
C TRP A 174 3.83 1.75 18.07
N LYS A 175 3.98 1.62 19.38
CA LYS A 175 5.28 1.43 20.03
C LYS A 175 5.29 0.11 20.78
N TYR A 176 5.87 -0.91 20.15
CA TYR A 176 5.98 -2.25 20.71
C TYR A 176 7.00 -2.29 21.86
N ALA A 177 6.79 -3.22 22.78
CA ALA A 177 7.67 -3.39 23.95
C ALA A 177 9.11 -3.79 23.59
N ASP A 178 9.32 -4.43 22.43
CA ASP A 178 10.65 -4.80 21.91
C ASP A 178 11.34 -3.65 21.17
N GLY A 179 10.70 -2.49 21.06
CA GLY A 179 11.24 -1.29 20.42
C GLY A 179 10.83 -1.11 18.97
N LEU A 180 10.11 -2.07 18.35
CA LEU A 180 9.52 -1.87 17.02
C LEU A 180 8.52 -0.72 17.07
N GLU A 181 8.60 0.19 16.11
CA GLU A 181 7.64 1.27 15.93
C GLU A 181 6.99 1.22 14.54
N LEU A 182 5.66 1.32 14.49
CA LEU A 182 4.90 1.34 13.23
C LEU A 182 3.97 2.55 13.18
N LEU A 183 3.74 3.09 11.99
CA LEU A 183 2.51 3.84 11.69
C LEU A 183 1.54 2.89 10.99
N THR A 184 0.26 2.97 11.32
CA THR A 184 -0.81 2.21 10.66
C THR A 184 -1.96 3.15 10.30
N PHE A 185 -2.49 2.98 9.10
CA PHE A 185 -3.63 3.71 8.59
C PHE A 185 -4.70 2.71 8.16
N PHE A 186 -5.97 3.09 8.34
CA PHE A 186 -7.10 2.22 8.05
C PHE A 186 -7.94 2.79 6.90
N PRO A 187 -7.44 2.82 5.65
CA PRO A 187 -8.15 3.46 4.53
C PRO A 187 -9.31 2.62 3.98
N SER A 188 -9.58 1.45 4.55
CA SER A 188 -10.52 0.45 4.01
C SER A 188 -11.09 -0.43 5.11
N VAL A 189 -12.28 -0.99 4.85
CA VAL A 189 -12.95 -2.00 5.69
C VAL A 189 -12.33 -3.40 5.61
N ILE A 190 -11.40 -3.62 4.66
CA ILE A 190 -10.79 -4.95 4.40
C ILE A 190 -9.27 -4.90 4.26
N CYS A 191 -8.66 -3.71 4.31
CA CYS A 191 -7.23 -3.51 4.22
C CYS A 191 -6.77 -2.41 5.19
N SER A 192 -5.55 -2.55 5.68
CA SER A 192 -4.79 -1.49 6.35
C SER A 192 -3.52 -1.19 5.56
N THR A 193 -2.91 -0.05 5.82
CA THR A 193 -1.56 0.25 5.34
C THR A 193 -0.67 0.60 6.51
N LEU A 194 0.61 0.25 6.43
CA LEU A 194 1.56 0.48 7.51
C LEU A 194 2.90 0.99 7.01
N VAL A 195 3.62 1.66 7.90
CA VAL A 195 5.00 2.10 7.68
C VAL A 195 5.82 1.59 8.85
N ASP A 196 6.86 0.81 8.58
CA ASP A 196 7.83 0.41 9.60
C ASP A 196 8.84 1.54 9.82
N LEU A 197 8.73 2.20 10.98
CA LEU A 197 9.60 3.30 11.38
C LEU A 197 10.98 2.83 11.87
N SER A 198 11.14 1.52 12.05
CA SER A 198 12.39 0.89 12.49
C SER A 198 13.26 0.46 11.31
N ASP A 199 12.71 0.49 10.09
CA ASP A 199 13.45 0.22 8.86
C ASP A 199 14.49 1.35 8.60
N PRO A 200 15.78 1.02 8.46
CA PRO A 200 16.83 2.02 8.21
C PRO A 200 16.67 2.78 6.88
N PHE A 201 15.86 2.29 5.95
CA PHE A 201 15.52 2.96 4.69
C PHE A 201 14.32 3.93 4.82
N GLY A 202 13.77 4.13 6.01
CA GLY A 202 12.77 5.17 6.26
C GLY A 202 11.34 4.80 5.86
N GLY A 203 11.01 3.51 5.91
CA GLY A 203 9.65 2.97 5.85
C GLY A 203 8.93 3.19 4.51
N ILE A 204 8.98 2.19 3.63
CA ILE A 204 8.04 2.07 2.51
C ILE A 204 6.69 1.59 3.05
N THR A 205 5.62 2.24 2.64
CA THR A 205 4.26 1.87 3.00
C THR A 205 3.95 0.47 2.47
N MET A 206 3.42 -0.39 3.32
CA MET A 206 2.96 -1.74 2.96
C MET A 206 1.44 -1.79 3.03
N ALA A 207 0.80 -2.42 2.06
CA ALA A 207 -0.63 -2.71 2.09
C ALA A 207 -0.87 -4.13 2.61
N ASN A 208 -1.74 -4.25 3.62
CA ASN A 208 -2.05 -5.53 4.25
C ASN A 208 -3.57 -5.74 4.23
N PRO A 209 -4.05 -6.87 3.68
CA PRO A 209 -5.41 -7.30 3.94
C PRO A 209 -5.61 -7.49 5.45
N SER A 210 -6.80 -7.14 5.94
CA SER A 210 -7.05 -6.98 7.38
C SER A 210 -8.47 -7.39 7.79
N ASP A 211 -8.63 -7.73 9.06
CA ASP A 211 -9.93 -7.87 9.72
C ASP A 211 -10.06 -6.89 10.87
N PHE A 212 -11.27 -6.35 10.99
CA PHE A 212 -11.66 -5.45 12.04
C PHE A 212 -12.88 -6.04 12.75
N ILE A 213 -12.69 -6.40 14.01
CA ILE A 213 -13.71 -7.07 14.82
C ILE A 213 -13.91 -6.25 16.08
N ARG A 214 -15.16 -6.09 16.46
CA ARG A 214 -15.59 -5.44 17.69
C ARG A 214 -15.85 -6.51 18.74
N ILE A 215 -15.20 -6.39 19.89
CA ILE A 215 -15.53 -7.15 21.11
C ILE A 215 -16.64 -6.39 21.83
N ASN A 216 -16.38 -5.13 22.18
CA ASN A 216 -17.32 -4.20 22.77
C ASN A 216 -17.02 -2.76 22.28
N ASP A 217 -17.47 -1.71 22.96
CA ASP A 217 -17.23 -0.33 22.50
C ASP A 217 -15.78 0.16 22.74
N GLU A 218 -15.03 -0.53 23.60
CA GLU A 218 -13.69 -0.19 24.07
C GLU A 218 -12.62 -1.10 23.45
N LEU A 219 -12.96 -2.38 23.26
CA LEU A 219 -12.08 -3.44 22.83
C LEU A 219 -12.39 -3.92 21.41
N TYR A 220 -11.34 -4.06 20.61
CA TYR A 220 -11.40 -4.47 19.21
C TYR A 220 -10.33 -5.53 18.93
N VAL A 221 -10.53 -6.35 17.90
CA VAL A 221 -9.48 -7.19 17.33
C VAL A 221 -9.10 -6.64 15.98
N PHE A 222 -7.80 -6.47 15.79
CA PHE A 222 -7.17 -6.15 14.51
C PHE A 222 -6.29 -7.32 14.12
N ALA A 223 -6.62 -7.95 12.99
CA ALA A 223 -5.77 -8.93 12.35
C ALA A 223 -5.28 -8.39 11.01
N ARG A 224 -3.99 -8.56 10.72
CA ARG A 224 -3.38 -8.20 9.44
C ARG A 224 -2.37 -9.26 9.03
N TRP A 225 -2.08 -9.35 7.74
CA TRP A 225 -1.04 -10.25 7.24
C TRP A 225 -0.43 -9.74 5.95
N GLU A 226 0.79 -10.18 5.68
CA GLU A 226 1.53 -9.87 4.48
C GLU A 226 1.17 -10.86 3.36
N VAL A 227 0.63 -10.33 2.27
CA VAL A 227 0.33 -11.07 1.04
C VAL A 227 1.42 -10.74 0.02
N GLU A 228 1.90 -11.72 -0.73
CA GLU A 228 3.01 -11.61 -1.70
C GLU A 228 4.40 -11.26 -1.12
N PHE A 229 4.51 -10.96 0.17
CA PHE A 229 5.78 -10.68 0.86
C PHE A 229 6.14 -11.81 1.83
N SER A 230 6.36 -11.53 3.12
CA SER A 230 6.91 -12.53 4.04
C SER A 230 5.92 -13.65 4.37
N GLY A 231 4.61 -13.40 4.20
CA GLY A 231 3.54 -14.32 4.55
C GLY A 231 3.12 -14.29 6.02
N LYS A 232 3.67 -13.36 6.81
CA LYS A 232 3.47 -13.24 8.25
C LYS A 232 2.14 -12.58 8.61
N MET A 233 1.58 -12.97 9.74
CA MET A 233 0.35 -12.41 10.31
C MET A 233 0.58 -11.79 11.70
N TRP A 234 -0.29 -10.86 12.05
CA TRP A 234 -0.49 -10.30 13.38
C TRP A 234 -1.95 -10.43 13.76
N LEU A 235 -2.20 -10.74 15.03
CA LEU A 235 -3.54 -10.73 15.61
C LEU A 235 -3.43 -10.05 16.98
N GLU A 236 -4.11 -8.92 17.12
CA GLU A 236 -3.97 -8.02 18.25
C GLU A 236 -5.33 -7.57 18.76
N VAL A 237 -5.49 -7.57 20.08
CA VAL A 237 -6.59 -6.86 20.74
C VAL A 237 -6.14 -5.44 20.99
N LEU A 238 -7.00 -4.49 20.67
CA LEU A 238 -6.83 -3.05 20.88
C LEU A 238 -7.74 -2.61 22.03
N ASP A 239 -7.17 -1.86 22.97
CA ASP A 239 -7.88 -1.17 24.04
C ASP A 239 -7.75 0.34 23.82
N PHE A 240 -8.84 0.96 23.37
CA PHE A 240 -8.88 2.41 23.08
C PHE A 240 -9.08 3.29 24.33
N PHE A 241 -9.47 2.72 25.47
CA PHE A 241 -9.53 3.47 26.72
C PHE A 241 -8.15 3.65 27.33
N ASN A 242 -7.32 2.61 27.29
CA ASN A 242 -5.97 2.65 27.83
C ASN A 242 -4.90 2.90 26.77
N MET A 243 -5.29 2.97 25.50
CA MET A 243 -4.40 3.15 24.35
C MET A 243 -3.26 2.11 24.34
N LYS A 244 -3.66 0.84 24.41
CA LYS A 244 -2.76 -0.32 24.44
C LYS A 244 -3.21 -1.39 23.48
N ALA A 245 -2.25 -2.19 23.01
CA ALA A 245 -2.52 -3.42 22.31
C ALA A 245 -1.78 -4.60 22.94
N ALA A 246 -2.35 -5.79 22.78
CA ALA A 246 -1.77 -7.07 23.18
C ALA A 246 -2.15 -8.13 22.14
N GLY A 247 -1.22 -8.99 21.77
CA GLY A 247 -1.47 -9.97 20.71
C GLY A 247 -0.25 -10.82 20.42
N PHE A 248 -0.19 -11.33 19.19
CA PHE A 248 0.95 -12.08 18.71
C PHE A 248 1.24 -11.82 17.24
N SER A 249 2.47 -12.10 16.84
CA SER A 249 2.87 -12.29 15.46
C SER A 249 3.15 -13.76 15.19
N PHE A 250 2.82 -14.22 13.99
CA PHE A 250 3.07 -15.59 13.54
C PHE A 250 3.45 -15.59 12.06
N GLY A 251 4.55 -16.22 11.69
CA GLY A 251 5.00 -16.31 10.29
C GLY A 251 6.50 -16.23 10.13
N PHE A 252 6.96 -16.04 8.90
CA PHE A 252 8.40 -16.01 8.60
C PHE A 252 8.88 -14.59 8.31
N GLY A 253 10.06 -14.24 8.81
CA GLY A 253 10.76 -13.00 8.51
C GLY A 253 11.49 -13.01 7.17
N GLU A 254 12.28 -11.96 6.93
CA GLU A 254 13.22 -11.87 5.79
C GLU A 254 14.42 -12.81 5.93
N ASP A 255 14.75 -13.21 7.16
CA ASP A 255 15.77 -14.18 7.52
C ASP A 255 15.28 -15.64 7.43
N ASP A 256 14.05 -15.83 6.93
CA ASP A 256 13.32 -17.09 6.90
C ASP A 256 13.11 -17.75 8.27
N GLU A 257 13.38 -17.06 9.38
CA GLU A 257 13.15 -17.59 10.72
C GLU A 257 11.68 -17.43 11.11
N LEU A 258 11.18 -18.40 11.87
CA LEU A 258 9.81 -18.37 12.34
C LEU A 258 9.69 -17.36 13.48
N ASP A 259 9.01 -16.26 13.20
CA ASP A 259 8.48 -15.37 14.22
C ASP A 259 7.17 -15.92 14.76
N TYR A 260 7.18 -16.31 16.03
CA TYR A 260 6.00 -16.70 16.79
C TYR A 260 6.18 -16.18 18.21
N LYS A 261 5.59 -15.02 18.50
CA LYS A 261 5.79 -14.32 19.77
C LYS A 261 4.54 -13.55 20.16
N MET A 262 4.29 -13.51 21.46
CA MET A 262 3.33 -12.60 22.08
C MET A 262 4.00 -11.25 22.29
N HIS A 263 3.22 -10.17 22.18
CA HIS A 263 3.73 -8.82 22.34
C HIS A 263 2.67 -7.86 22.85
N THR A 264 3.14 -6.74 23.39
CA THR A 264 2.31 -5.58 23.73
C THR A 264 2.81 -4.35 23.01
N ALA A 265 1.93 -3.38 22.82
CA ALA A 265 2.27 -2.07 22.29
C ALA A 265 1.52 -0.95 23.03
N ALA A 266 2.17 0.19 23.16
CA ALA A 266 1.48 1.45 23.42
C ALA A 266 0.98 2.01 22.09
N LEU A 267 -0.21 2.61 22.12
CA LEU A 267 -0.88 3.16 20.95
C LEU A 267 -1.01 4.68 21.08
N GLU A 268 -0.95 5.39 19.96
CA GLU A 268 -1.28 6.81 19.89
C GLU A 268 -2.10 7.07 18.62
N VAL A 269 -3.14 7.91 18.72
CA VAL A 269 -3.91 8.33 17.56
C VAL A 269 -3.15 9.47 16.89
N THR A 270 -2.78 9.29 15.63
CA THR A 270 -2.05 10.32 14.87
C THR A 270 -2.99 11.27 14.13
N GLY A 271 -4.23 10.83 13.87
CA GLY A 271 -5.27 11.65 13.24
C GLY A 271 -6.37 10.79 12.65
N ASP A 272 -7.28 11.44 11.93
CA ASP A 272 -8.43 10.81 11.30
C ASP A 272 -8.66 11.41 9.90
N ALA A 273 -9.11 10.57 8.98
CA ALA A 273 -9.67 10.93 7.70
C ALA A 273 -11.19 10.69 7.72
N ALA A 274 -11.93 11.53 6.98
CA ALA A 274 -13.37 11.46 6.89
C ALA A 274 -13.84 10.15 6.23
N HIS A 275 -14.84 9.53 6.85
CA HIS A 275 -15.59 8.42 6.28
C HIS A 275 -16.41 8.87 5.07
N LEU A 276 -16.52 8.01 4.07
CA LEU A 276 -17.32 8.24 2.86
C LEU A 276 -18.45 7.22 2.67
N GLU A 277 -18.40 6.16 3.47
CA GLU A 277 -19.32 5.05 3.61
C GLU A 277 -20.22 5.17 4.85
N SER A 278 -21.17 4.24 5.00
CA SER A 278 -21.91 4.11 6.26
C SER A 278 -21.03 3.45 7.31
N VAL A 279 -21.15 3.87 8.58
CA VAL A 279 -20.54 3.21 9.76
C VAL A 279 -21.08 1.79 10.05
N THR A 280 -21.78 1.20 9.08
CA THR A 280 -22.32 -0.15 9.07
C THR A 280 -21.94 -0.92 7.80
N SER A 281 -20.99 -0.41 7.01
CA SER A 281 -20.38 -1.14 5.90
C SER A 281 -19.28 -2.04 6.45
N PHE A 282 -19.31 -3.34 6.14
CA PHE A 282 -18.42 -4.33 6.78
C PHE A 282 -17.58 -5.13 5.78
N GLY A 283 -17.42 -4.61 4.55
CA GLY A 283 -16.68 -5.31 3.50
C GLY A 283 -17.35 -6.59 3.00
N ASP A 284 -18.67 -6.71 3.20
CA ASP A 284 -19.51 -7.83 2.73
C ASP A 284 -19.97 -7.66 1.28
N LYS A 285 -19.73 -6.47 0.70
CA LYS A 285 -20.04 -6.19 -0.71
C LYS A 285 -19.11 -6.95 -1.62
N THR A 286 -19.62 -7.30 -2.80
CA THR A 286 -18.80 -7.88 -3.85
C THR A 286 -17.72 -6.87 -4.21
N PRO A 287 -16.44 -7.20 -3.97
CA PRO A 287 -15.38 -6.28 -4.31
C PRO A 287 -15.33 -6.09 -5.84
N PRO A 288 -14.74 -4.99 -6.32
CA PRO A 288 -14.61 -4.75 -7.76
C PRO A 288 -13.75 -5.80 -8.48
N MET A 289 -13.01 -6.64 -7.75
CA MET A 289 -12.12 -7.66 -8.30
C MET A 289 -12.48 -9.09 -7.89
N ALA A 290 -12.00 -10.07 -8.66
CA ALA A 290 -12.20 -11.48 -8.39
C ALA A 290 -11.58 -11.88 -7.03
N ARG A 291 -12.40 -12.50 -6.16
CA ARG A 291 -11.96 -13.08 -4.89
C ARG A 291 -11.65 -14.56 -5.10
N LEU A 292 -10.66 -15.07 -4.39
CA LEU A 292 -10.53 -16.52 -4.20
C LEU A 292 -11.83 -17.09 -3.62
N THR A 293 -12.06 -18.39 -3.80
CA THR A 293 -13.23 -19.08 -3.24
C THR A 293 -12.79 -20.17 -2.27
N GLY A 294 -13.67 -20.55 -1.35
CA GLY A 294 -13.41 -21.60 -0.35
C GLY A 294 -12.93 -21.07 1.01
N LYS A 295 -12.44 -21.99 1.84
CA LYS A 295 -12.03 -21.72 3.22
C LYS A 295 -10.85 -20.75 3.27
N GLY A 296 -10.94 -19.71 4.10
CA GLY A 296 -9.93 -18.66 4.24
C GLY A 296 -9.84 -17.70 3.07
N ALA A 297 -10.70 -17.87 2.07
CA ALA A 297 -10.77 -16.96 0.95
C ALA A 297 -11.19 -15.58 1.43
N ARG A 298 -10.43 -14.58 1.02
CA ARG A 298 -10.64 -13.17 1.34
C ARG A 298 -10.24 -12.34 0.16
N TYR A 299 -10.69 -11.10 0.16
CA TYR A 299 -10.17 -10.16 -0.80
C TYR A 299 -8.73 -9.82 -0.46
N SER A 300 -7.85 -9.93 -1.44
CA SER A 300 -6.45 -9.57 -1.33
C SER A 300 -6.00 -9.11 -2.70
N TYR A 301 -5.49 -7.89 -2.78
CA TYR A 301 -4.92 -7.40 -4.03
C TYR A 301 -3.53 -8.03 -4.20
N ARG A 302 -3.29 -8.66 -5.34
CA ARG A 302 -2.09 -9.48 -5.63
C ARG A 302 -1.47 -9.11 -6.98
N PRO A 303 -0.99 -7.88 -7.15
CA PRO A 303 -0.61 -7.43 -8.47
C PRO A 303 0.66 -8.11 -8.99
N ARG A 304 1.56 -8.64 -8.15
CA ARG A 304 2.72 -9.44 -8.63
C ARG A 304 2.29 -10.77 -9.27
N ASP A 305 1.15 -11.31 -8.85
CA ASP A 305 0.54 -12.48 -9.46
C ASP A 305 -0.27 -12.14 -10.74
N ILE A 306 -0.77 -10.91 -10.87
CA ILE A 306 -1.58 -10.45 -12.01
C ILE A 306 -0.70 -9.97 -13.16
N ASP A 307 0.25 -9.09 -12.85
CA ASP A 307 1.16 -8.44 -13.79
C ASP A 307 2.50 -9.19 -13.83
N ILE A 308 2.63 -10.05 -14.84
CA ILE A 308 3.77 -10.96 -14.94
C ILE A 308 5.03 -10.18 -15.35
N PRO A 309 6.15 -10.30 -14.61
CA PRO A 309 7.40 -9.64 -14.95
C PRO A 309 7.89 -9.98 -16.37
N MET A 310 8.46 -8.99 -17.05
CA MET A 310 9.06 -9.14 -18.37
C MET A 310 10.57 -8.96 -18.30
N THR A 311 11.30 -9.65 -19.16
CA THR A 311 12.71 -9.30 -19.41
C THR A 311 12.81 -7.98 -20.17
N ARG A 312 13.96 -7.31 -20.10
CA ARG A 312 14.21 -6.08 -20.88
C ARG A 312 13.91 -6.26 -22.36
N GLU A 313 14.35 -7.37 -22.96
CA GLU A 313 14.12 -7.65 -24.38
C GLU A 313 12.63 -7.78 -24.73
N GLN A 314 11.85 -8.42 -23.85
CA GLN A 314 10.40 -8.55 -24.03
C GLN A 314 9.70 -7.19 -23.91
N ALA A 315 10.08 -6.41 -22.90
CA ALA A 315 9.54 -5.07 -22.67
C ALA A 315 9.81 -4.13 -23.86
N HIS A 316 11.07 -4.06 -24.33
CA HIS A 316 11.46 -3.23 -25.47
C HIS A 316 10.78 -3.68 -26.77
N ARG A 317 10.64 -4.99 -26.99
CA ARG A 317 9.94 -5.51 -28.17
C ARG A 317 8.48 -5.05 -28.19
N ARG A 318 7.76 -5.20 -27.08
CA ARG A 318 6.37 -4.74 -26.96
C ARG A 318 6.24 -3.22 -27.16
N ALA A 319 7.14 -2.45 -26.55
CA ALA A 319 7.20 -1.01 -26.73
C ALA A 319 7.46 -0.58 -28.18
N ALA A 320 8.26 -1.35 -28.93
CA ALA A 320 8.50 -1.11 -30.35
C ALA A 320 7.31 -1.50 -31.24
N GLU A 321 6.60 -2.56 -30.88
CA GLU A 321 5.47 -3.11 -31.66
C GLU A 321 4.21 -2.24 -31.56
N ALA A 322 3.91 -1.67 -30.38
CA ALA A 322 2.71 -0.87 -30.16
C ALA A 322 2.93 0.28 -29.17
N GLN A 323 2.58 1.50 -29.60
CA GLN A 323 2.62 2.72 -28.78
C GLN A 323 1.31 3.51 -28.87
N HIS A 324 0.74 3.85 -27.73
CA HIS A 324 -0.44 4.71 -27.60
C HIS A 324 -0.06 5.99 -26.86
N ILE A 325 0.30 7.00 -27.64
CA ILE A 325 0.74 8.31 -27.14
C ILE A 325 -0.41 9.31 -27.32
N PHE A 326 -1.00 9.70 -26.19
CA PHE A 326 -2.18 10.58 -26.11
C PHE A 326 -3.34 10.08 -26.98
N ASP A 327 -3.63 8.78 -26.87
CA ASP A 327 -4.78 8.15 -27.52
C ASP A 327 -5.90 7.97 -26.50
N PHE A 328 -6.96 8.76 -26.67
CA PHE A 328 -8.10 8.81 -25.75
C PHE A 328 -9.16 7.74 -26.01
N SER A 329 -8.91 6.82 -26.95
CA SER A 329 -9.83 5.71 -27.20
C SER A 329 -9.66 4.58 -26.17
N ASN A 330 -10.76 4.14 -25.54
CA ASN A 330 -10.88 2.90 -24.76
C ASN A 330 -9.95 2.68 -23.52
N ASN A 331 -9.60 3.70 -22.74
CA ASN A 331 -8.94 3.50 -21.44
C ASN A 331 -9.94 3.64 -20.27
N VAL A 332 -10.10 2.60 -19.42
CA VAL A 332 -10.96 2.65 -18.22
C VAL A 332 -10.37 3.59 -17.15
N MET A 333 -9.04 3.77 -17.18
CA MET A 333 -8.30 4.79 -16.44
C MET A 333 -8.19 6.11 -17.22
N ALA A 334 -8.89 6.28 -18.35
CA ALA A 334 -8.98 7.59 -19.00
C ALA A 334 -9.69 8.54 -18.03
N SER A 335 -8.88 9.31 -17.31
CA SER A 335 -9.37 10.41 -16.53
C SER A 335 -10.20 11.32 -17.44
N ARG A 336 -11.43 11.59 -17.01
CA ARG A 336 -12.31 12.56 -17.67
C ARG A 336 -12.34 13.89 -16.93
N ASN A 337 -11.78 13.92 -15.73
CA ASN A 337 -11.71 15.10 -14.88
C ASN A 337 -10.30 15.70 -14.93
N THR A 338 -9.71 15.80 -16.12
CA THR A 338 -8.46 16.56 -16.30
C THR A 338 -8.74 18.07 -16.35
N LEU A 339 -7.71 18.87 -16.09
CA LEU A 339 -7.71 20.29 -16.42
C LEU A 339 -7.84 20.47 -17.93
N PRO A 340 -8.38 21.60 -18.41
CA PRO A 340 -8.36 21.92 -19.83
C PRO A 340 -6.94 21.90 -20.40
N PHE A 341 -6.78 21.39 -21.62
CA PHE A 341 -5.52 21.48 -22.33
C PHE A 341 -5.18 22.95 -22.59
N SER A 342 -3.93 23.32 -22.33
CA SER A 342 -3.44 24.68 -22.45
C SER A 342 -2.71 24.87 -23.78
N ASP A 343 -3.07 25.93 -24.51
CA ASP A 343 -2.36 26.41 -25.70
C ASP A 343 -1.28 27.44 -25.36
N TYR A 344 -0.99 27.68 -24.07
CA TYR A 344 -0.08 28.71 -23.59
C TYR A 344 1.29 28.66 -24.28
N LEU A 345 1.79 27.46 -24.60
CA LEU A 345 3.11 27.29 -25.21
C LEU A 345 3.15 27.61 -26.72
N VAL A 346 2.00 27.70 -27.41
CA VAL A 346 1.96 27.84 -28.87
C VAL A 346 2.69 29.11 -29.33
N GLY A 347 3.61 28.93 -30.27
CA GLY A 347 4.46 29.98 -30.82
C GLY A 347 5.68 30.33 -29.98
N LYS A 348 5.93 29.64 -28.85
CA LYS A 348 7.09 29.90 -27.99
C LYS A 348 8.29 29.03 -28.36
N LYS A 349 9.47 29.65 -28.27
CA LYS A 349 10.77 28.98 -28.28
C LYS A 349 11.48 29.28 -26.98
N PHE A 350 11.88 28.25 -26.25
CA PHE A 350 12.46 28.40 -24.92
C PHE A 350 13.44 27.26 -24.63
N LYS A 351 14.25 27.43 -23.58
CA LYS A 351 15.13 26.37 -23.08
C LYS A 351 14.82 26.03 -21.64
N VAL A 352 14.83 24.74 -21.33
CA VAL A 352 14.86 24.23 -19.96
C VAL A 352 16.29 23.78 -19.69
N LYS A 353 16.97 24.48 -18.78
CA LYS A 353 18.37 24.21 -18.42
C LYS A 353 18.41 23.60 -17.03
N LEU A 354 18.78 22.33 -16.96
CA LEU A 354 18.84 21.60 -15.70
C LEU A 354 20.19 21.78 -15.01
N ASP A 355 20.14 21.82 -13.69
CA ASP A 355 21.34 21.74 -12.87
C ASP A 355 21.98 20.36 -13.06
N GLY A 356 23.32 20.30 -13.10
CA GLY A 356 24.03 19.03 -13.05
C GLY A 356 24.29 18.61 -11.60
N GLU A 357 25.21 17.67 -11.43
CA GLU A 357 25.62 17.20 -10.11
C GLU A 357 26.31 18.34 -9.35
N LYS A 358 25.78 18.67 -8.16
CA LYS A 358 26.38 19.70 -7.31
C LYS A 358 27.63 19.16 -6.64
N HIS A 359 28.70 19.94 -6.63
CA HIS A 359 29.90 19.60 -5.89
C HIS A 359 29.66 19.79 -4.39
N ALA A 360 29.85 18.73 -3.59
CA ALA A 360 29.51 18.73 -2.16
C ALA A 360 30.16 19.87 -1.34
N ALA A 361 31.39 20.25 -1.67
CA ALA A 361 32.12 21.33 -1.00
C ALA A 361 31.96 22.71 -1.67
N ALA A 362 31.35 22.78 -2.85
CA ALA A 362 31.15 24.01 -3.60
C ALA A 362 29.84 23.89 -4.39
N PRO A 363 28.66 24.10 -3.76
CA PRO A 363 27.36 23.88 -4.38
C PRO A 363 27.13 24.68 -5.68
N TRP A 364 27.91 25.76 -5.87
CA TRP A 364 27.94 26.60 -7.07
C TRP A 364 28.87 26.09 -8.19
N GLY A 365 29.71 25.08 -7.93
CA GLY A 365 30.70 24.51 -8.85
C GLY A 365 30.30 23.16 -9.47
N GLY A 366 29.01 22.90 -9.64
CA GLY A 366 28.51 21.63 -10.18
C GLY A 366 28.79 21.40 -11.67
N THR A 367 28.53 20.18 -12.15
CA THR A 367 28.55 19.87 -13.59
C THR A 367 27.37 20.53 -14.31
N ARG A 368 27.46 20.67 -15.63
CA ARG A 368 26.35 21.17 -16.44
C ARG A 368 25.35 20.03 -16.69
N GLY A 369 24.10 20.22 -16.29
CA GLY A 369 23.01 19.29 -16.61
C GLY A 369 22.54 19.41 -18.06
N PRO A 370 21.65 18.50 -18.51
CA PRO A 370 21.12 18.56 -19.86
C PRO A 370 20.29 19.83 -20.08
N VAL A 371 20.31 20.32 -21.32
CA VAL A 371 19.49 21.44 -21.77
C VAL A 371 18.54 20.95 -22.84
N TYR A 372 17.25 21.14 -22.61
CA TYR A 372 16.20 20.89 -23.60
C TYR A 372 15.85 22.19 -24.28
N GLU A 373 15.96 22.24 -25.60
CA GLU A 373 15.46 23.35 -26.41
C GLU A 373 14.12 22.97 -27.03
N TYR A 374 13.15 23.88 -26.95
CA TYR A 374 11.79 23.67 -27.44
C TYR A 374 11.42 24.72 -28.49
N ASP A 375 10.70 24.29 -29.51
CA ASP A 375 10.01 25.11 -30.51
C ASP A 375 8.58 24.59 -30.66
N VAL A 376 7.62 25.25 -30.00
CA VAL A 376 6.22 24.81 -29.95
C VAL A 376 5.45 25.56 -31.02
N PHE A 377 5.03 24.86 -32.07
CA PHE A 377 4.48 25.49 -33.28
C PHE A 377 3.00 25.17 -33.52
N SER A 378 2.41 24.25 -32.76
CA SER A 378 0.96 24.01 -32.73
C SER A 378 0.52 23.57 -31.32
N ALA A 379 -0.79 23.48 -31.08
CA ALA A 379 -1.34 23.06 -29.80
C ALA A 379 -1.11 21.57 -29.46
N GLU A 380 -0.71 20.76 -30.44
CA GLU A 380 -0.56 19.30 -30.29
C GLU A 380 0.86 18.81 -30.57
N LYS A 381 1.72 19.65 -31.15
CA LYS A 381 3.06 19.28 -31.57
C LYS A 381 4.11 20.31 -31.18
N LEU A 382 5.25 19.79 -30.74
CA LEU A 382 6.45 20.55 -30.48
C LEU A 382 7.62 19.94 -31.23
N ARG A 383 8.64 20.76 -31.46
CA ARG A 383 9.98 20.31 -31.80
C ARG A 383 10.86 20.45 -30.57
N TRP A 384 11.72 19.47 -30.33
CA TRP A 384 12.67 19.50 -29.23
C TRP A 384 14.05 19.01 -29.67
N ARG A 385 15.09 19.39 -28.93
CA ARG A 385 16.43 18.82 -29.03
C ARG A 385 17.18 18.96 -27.71
N PHE A 386 18.19 18.13 -27.52
CA PHE A 386 19.28 18.48 -26.60
C PHE A 386 20.12 19.61 -27.21
N GLU A 387 20.85 20.36 -26.36
CA GLU A 387 21.81 21.37 -26.83
C GLU A 387 22.75 20.77 -27.89
N ASP A 388 22.88 21.46 -29.02
CA ASP A 388 23.64 21.04 -30.21
C ASP A 388 23.22 19.72 -30.88
N GLY A 389 22.10 19.13 -30.45
CA GLY A 389 21.51 17.92 -31.05
C GLY A 389 20.59 18.19 -32.25
N PRO A 390 20.15 17.14 -32.96
CA PRO A 390 19.15 17.25 -34.01
C PRO A 390 17.77 17.57 -33.45
N TRP A 391 16.96 18.31 -34.20
CA TRP A 391 15.55 18.52 -33.87
C TRP A 391 14.75 17.23 -34.12
N ALA A 392 13.99 16.81 -33.10
CA ALA A 392 12.94 15.82 -33.20
C ALA A 392 11.57 16.51 -33.09
N GLU A 393 10.53 15.90 -33.66
CA GLU A 393 9.15 16.36 -33.54
C GLU A 393 8.33 15.30 -32.81
N ASP A 394 7.57 15.72 -31.80
CA ASP A 394 6.72 14.84 -31.02
C ASP A 394 5.35 15.46 -30.73
N LYS A 395 4.36 14.58 -30.50
CA LYS A 395 3.09 14.99 -29.91
C LYS A 395 3.32 15.38 -28.46
N TYR A 396 2.62 16.41 -28.01
CA TYR A 396 2.63 16.80 -26.61
C TYR A 396 1.23 17.20 -26.14
N ILE A 397 1.03 17.17 -24.83
CA ILE A 397 -0.11 17.78 -24.16
C ILE A 397 0.42 18.65 -23.03
N ALA A 398 -0.24 19.79 -22.81
CA ALA A 398 0.07 20.72 -21.73
C ALA A 398 -1.17 21.06 -20.90
N PHE A 399 -0.95 21.30 -19.62
CA PHE A 399 -1.91 21.82 -18.65
C PHE A 399 -1.34 23.08 -17.99
N GLU A 400 -2.22 23.93 -17.48
CA GLU A 400 -1.85 25.06 -16.62
C GLU A 400 -2.39 24.82 -15.19
N PRO A 401 -1.69 24.01 -14.36
CA PRO A 401 -2.14 23.68 -12.99
C PRO A 401 -2.14 24.86 -12.01
N ALA A 402 -1.34 25.88 -12.29
CA ALA A 402 -1.37 27.16 -11.60
C ALA A 402 -1.04 28.26 -12.63
N LYS A 403 -1.44 29.49 -12.34
CA LYS A 403 -1.27 30.61 -13.28
C LYS A 403 0.18 30.71 -13.77
N ASN A 404 0.38 30.69 -15.09
CA ASN A 404 1.68 30.74 -15.77
C ASN A 404 2.67 29.62 -15.38
N LEU A 405 2.21 28.56 -14.71
CA LEU A 405 2.96 27.34 -14.47
C LEU A 405 2.43 26.28 -15.43
N ILE A 406 3.24 25.87 -16.39
CA ILE A 406 2.82 24.93 -17.43
C ILE A 406 3.41 23.56 -17.16
N PHE A 407 2.56 22.54 -17.14
CA PHE A 407 2.97 21.15 -17.02
C PHE A 407 2.68 20.40 -18.32
N PHE A 408 3.71 19.92 -19.00
CA PHE A 408 3.56 19.24 -20.30
C PHE A 408 4.43 17.99 -20.42
N SER A 409 4.06 17.07 -21.29
CA SER A 409 4.80 15.82 -21.51
C SER A 409 4.85 15.44 -22.98
N HIS A 410 5.95 14.82 -23.37
CA HIS A 410 6.13 14.22 -24.70
C HIS A 410 7.11 13.04 -24.61
N MET A 411 7.06 12.17 -25.62
CA MET A 411 8.07 11.12 -25.80
C MET A 411 9.41 11.72 -26.20
N LEU A 412 10.51 11.05 -25.86
CA LEU A 412 11.80 11.28 -26.49
C LEU A 412 11.94 10.30 -27.67
N THR A 413 11.28 10.57 -28.78
CA THR A 413 11.28 9.65 -29.93
C THR A 413 12.70 9.33 -30.38
N GLY A 414 13.02 8.03 -30.45
CA GLY A 414 14.37 7.53 -30.77
C GLY A 414 15.25 7.23 -29.56
N ASP A 415 14.81 7.52 -28.34
CA ASP A 415 15.49 7.07 -27.12
C ASP A 415 15.47 5.53 -27.02
N PRO A 416 16.61 4.89 -26.72
CA PRO A 416 16.72 3.42 -26.73
C PRO A 416 15.88 2.73 -25.66
N ASP A 417 15.53 3.45 -24.59
CA ASP A 417 14.76 2.95 -23.45
C ASP A 417 13.33 3.51 -23.45
N PHE A 418 12.89 4.01 -24.61
CA PHE A 418 11.56 4.54 -24.87
C PHE A 418 11.16 5.67 -23.92
N ALA A 419 12.13 6.47 -23.49
CA ALA A 419 11.90 7.46 -22.45
C ALA A 419 10.87 8.53 -22.84
N ASN A 420 10.14 9.04 -21.85
CA ASN A 420 9.39 10.29 -21.95
C ASN A 420 9.98 11.33 -21.00
N VAL A 421 9.67 12.60 -21.26
CA VAL A 421 9.93 13.68 -20.31
C VAL A 421 8.65 14.44 -20.02
N SER A 422 8.48 14.80 -18.76
CA SER A 422 7.44 15.70 -18.29
C SER A 422 8.09 16.91 -17.64
N GLN A 423 7.65 18.09 -18.06
CA GLN A 423 8.25 19.38 -17.75
C GLN A 423 7.24 20.23 -16.99
N ALA A 424 7.58 20.65 -15.78
CA ALA A 424 6.87 21.73 -15.09
C ALA A 424 7.70 23.02 -15.21
N VAL A 425 7.17 24.01 -15.92
CA VAL A 425 7.87 25.24 -16.28
C VAL A 425 7.11 26.44 -15.74
N ASP A 426 7.74 27.15 -14.83
CA ASP A 426 7.23 28.34 -14.17
C ASP A 426 7.69 29.59 -14.95
N PHE A 427 6.77 30.18 -15.72
CA PHE A 427 7.06 31.37 -16.52
C PHE A 427 7.07 32.68 -15.72
N ASP A 428 6.57 32.69 -14.48
CA ASP A 428 6.64 33.88 -13.63
C ASP A 428 7.98 33.94 -12.89
N ASN A 429 8.47 32.80 -12.40
CA ASN A 429 9.68 32.72 -11.57
C ASN A 429 10.92 32.23 -12.33
N GLY A 430 10.78 31.81 -13.59
CA GLY A 430 11.89 31.31 -14.40
C GLY A 430 12.46 29.98 -13.91
N LEU A 431 11.63 29.14 -13.28
CA LEU A 431 12.02 27.84 -12.71
C LEU A 431 11.52 26.68 -13.58
N ALA A 432 12.22 25.56 -13.52
CA ALA A 432 11.79 24.35 -14.22
C ALA A 432 12.11 23.07 -13.42
N THR A 433 11.26 22.06 -13.58
CA THR A 433 11.51 20.67 -13.17
C THR A 433 11.27 19.76 -14.35
N THR A 434 12.19 18.84 -14.61
CA THR A 434 12.01 17.73 -15.54
C THR A 434 11.91 16.43 -14.77
N VAL A 435 10.90 15.62 -15.06
CA VAL A 435 10.87 14.20 -14.71
C VAL A 435 11.10 13.41 -16.00
N ARG A 436 12.19 12.65 -16.06
CA ARG A 436 12.45 11.70 -17.16
C ARG A 436 12.07 10.31 -16.69
N ALA A 437 11.16 9.66 -17.41
CA ALA A 437 10.77 8.28 -17.15
C ALA A 437 11.18 7.39 -18.32
N GLN A 438 11.54 6.14 -18.05
CA GLN A 438 11.98 5.18 -19.06
C GLN A 438 11.63 3.74 -18.67
N ILE A 439 11.72 2.81 -19.62
CA ILE A 439 11.62 1.37 -19.33
C ILE A 439 12.89 0.91 -18.59
N GLY A 440 12.68 0.21 -17.48
CA GLY A 440 13.72 -0.31 -16.62
C GLY A 440 14.16 0.70 -15.56
N ASN A 441 14.41 0.19 -14.37
CA ASN A 441 14.90 0.92 -13.21
C ASN A 441 16.02 0.13 -12.51
N TRP A 442 16.37 0.51 -11.28
CA TRP A 442 17.48 -0.08 -10.54
C TRP A 442 17.22 -1.52 -10.04
N HIS A 443 15.95 -1.93 -9.90
CA HIS A 443 15.57 -3.25 -9.37
C HIS A 443 14.74 -4.09 -10.36
N SER A 444 14.21 -3.50 -11.43
CA SER A 444 13.36 -4.15 -12.41
C SER A 444 13.77 -3.78 -13.84
N GLU A 445 13.76 -4.77 -14.72
CA GLU A 445 14.14 -4.61 -16.13
C GLU A 445 13.05 -3.98 -17.01
N TRP A 446 11.80 -4.01 -16.58
CA TRP A 446 10.64 -3.63 -17.39
C TRP A 446 9.76 -2.54 -16.77
N GLU A 447 9.74 -2.44 -15.45
CA GLU A 447 9.00 -1.39 -14.75
C GLU A 447 9.65 -0.03 -15.02
N VAL A 448 8.85 1.03 -14.92
CA VAL A 448 9.30 2.38 -15.22
C VAL A 448 10.28 2.86 -14.16
N GLY A 449 11.41 3.39 -14.61
CA GLY A 449 12.33 4.18 -13.78
C GLY A 449 12.11 5.67 -14.01
N ALA A 450 12.00 6.45 -12.94
CA ALA A 450 11.74 7.89 -13.00
C ALA A 450 12.81 8.69 -12.22
N VAL A 451 13.28 9.79 -12.81
CA VAL A 451 14.23 10.70 -12.15
C VAL A 451 13.80 12.16 -12.34
N ALA A 452 13.72 12.89 -11.23
CA ALA A 452 13.49 14.32 -11.23
C ALA A 452 14.81 15.12 -11.25
N LYS A 453 14.85 16.19 -12.04
CA LYS A 453 15.92 17.20 -12.05
C LYS A 453 15.31 18.60 -12.01
N PHE A 454 15.98 19.49 -11.28
CA PHE A 454 15.60 20.88 -11.14
C PHE A 454 16.47 21.77 -12.02
N GLY A 455 15.94 22.92 -12.41
CA GLY A 455 16.64 23.86 -13.27
C GLY A 455 15.91 25.18 -13.42
N VAL A 456 16.23 25.86 -14.51
CA VAL A 456 15.71 27.19 -14.84
C VAL A 456 15.19 27.24 -16.27
N LEU A 457 14.32 28.21 -16.50
CA LEU A 457 13.80 28.57 -17.81
C LEU A 457 14.65 29.69 -18.42
N GLU A 458 15.03 29.55 -19.68
CA GLU A 458 15.53 30.64 -20.52
C GLU A 458 14.47 30.98 -21.58
N TYR A 459 13.79 32.13 -21.40
CA TYR A 459 12.74 32.59 -22.30
C TYR A 459 12.54 34.12 -22.21
N GLY A 460 12.62 34.80 -23.36
CA GLY A 460 12.41 36.25 -23.43
C GLY A 460 13.30 37.04 -22.46
N ASP A 461 12.70 37.98 -21.73
CA ASP A 461 13.37 38.83 -20.75
C ASP A 461 13.35 38.24 -19.32
N ILE A 462 12.92 36.98 -19.15
CA ILE A 462 12.93 36.33 -17.83
C ILE A 462 14.38 36.14 -17.39
N VAL A 463 14.72 36.75 -16.25
CA VAL A 463 16.02 36.56 -15.61
C VAL A 463 15.91 35.35 -14.67
N PRO A 464 16.55 34.22 -14.98
CA PRO A 464 16.46 33.03 -14.14
C PRO A 464 17.08 33.29 -12.76
N PRO A 465 16.46 32.80 -11.68
CA PRO A 465 16.98 33.01 -10.34
C PRO A 465 18.32 32.31 -10.15
N PHE A 466 19.25 33.00 -9.49
CA PHE A 466 20.60 32.51 -9.30
C PHE A 466 20.64 31.18 -8.51
N ALA A 467 19.86 31.09 -7.43
CA ALA A 467 19.92 29.95 -6.50
C ALA A 467 18.58 29.24 -6.26
N ALA A 468 17.45 29.92 -6.41
CA ALA A 468 16.15 29.31 -6.15
C ALA A 468 15.85 28.20 -7.17
N ARG A 469 15.26 27.11 -6.71
CA ARG A 469 14.78 25.99 -7.52
C ARG A 469 13.47 25.48 -6.92
N HIS A 470 12.66 24.80 -7.73
CA HIS A 470 11.75 23.80 -7.19
C HIS A 470 12.55 22.78 -6.36
N HIS A 471 11.92 22.14 -5.39
CA HIS A 471 12.63 21.24 -4.49
C HIS A 471 11.74 20.11 -3.99
N PHE A 472 12.35 19.01 -3.55
CA PHE A 472 11.63 17.96 -2.84
C PHE A 472 10.99 18.51 -1.56
N THR A 473 9.84 17.97 -1.17
CA THR A 473 9.08 18.45 -0.01
C THR A 473 8.40 17.30 0.71
N THR A 474 7.99 17.54 1.96
CA THR A 474 7.12 16.68 2.76
C THR A 474 5.77 17.34 3.04
N ASP A 475 5.45 18.47 2.41
CA ASP A 475 4.21 19.25 2.63
C ASP A 475 2.91 18.43 2.45
N LEU A 476 2.95 17.31 1.69
CA LEU A 476 1.80 16.42 1.50
C LEU A 476 1.75 15.25 2.49
N VAL A 477 2.86 14.93 3.14
CA VAL A 477 2.97 13.78 4.06
C VAL A 477 2.01 13.98 5.25
N GLY A 478 1.29 12.92 5.58
CA GLY A 478 0.21 12.92 6.57
C GLY A 478 -1.15 13.37 6.03
N LYS A 479 -1.27 13.87 4.79
CA LYS A 479 -2.57 14.27 4.24
C LYS A 479 -3.31 13.09 3.61
N SER A 480 -4.64 13.16 3.62
CA SER A 480 -5.51 12.23 2.89
C SER A 480 -6.51 12.95 2.00
N TYR A 481 -6.69 12.46 0.79
CA TYR A 481 -7.61 13.01 -0.20
C TYR A 481 -8.37 11.89 -0.90
N SER A 482 -9.65 12.12 -1.17
CA SER A 482 -10.36 11.32 -2.18
C SER A 482 -10.20 11.97 -3.55
N TRP A 483 -9.97 11.16 -4.57
CA TRP A 483 -9.77 11.55 -5.96
C TRP A 483 -10.86 10.96 -6.84
N ALA A 484 -11.56 11.81 -7.59
CA ALA A 484 -12.55 11.40 -8.59
C ALA A 484 -11.97 11.61 -9.99
N TYR A 485 -11.47 10.54 -10.61
CA TYR A 485 -10.90 10.55 -11.96
C TYR A 485 -11.98 10.58 -13.06
N SER A 486 -13.14 9.99 -12.77
CA SER A 486 -14.34 10.02 -13.61
C SER A 486 -15.57 9.66 -12.78
N ASP A 487 -16.76 9.63 -13.40
CA ASP A 487 -18.01 9.22 -12.74
C ASP A 487 -18.02 7.75 -12.26
N VAL A 488 -17.07 6.94 -12.70
CA VAL A 488 -17.00 5.49 -12.41
C VAL A 488 -15.68 5.05 -11.78
N MET A 489 -14.72 5.98 -11.60
CA MET A 489 -13.42 5.67 -11.01
C MET A 489 -13.03 6.74 -10.00
N SER A 490 -12.89 6.30 -8.75
CA SER A 490 -12.43 7.13 -7.64
C SER A 490 -11.59 6.32 -6.67
N SER A 491 -10.76 7.02 -5.89
CA SER A 491 -9.87 6.40 -4.91
C SER A 491 -9.61 7.32 -3.71
N ILE A 492 -9.03 6.79 -2.65
CA ILE A 492 -8.42 7.54 -1.56
C ILE A 492 -6.91 7.45 -1.71
N HIS A 493 -6.20 8.55 -1.59
CA HIS A 493 -4.75 8.55 -1.37
C HIS A 493 -4.45 8.90 0.08
N VAL A 494 -3.51 8.18 0.68
CA VAL A 494 -2.89 8.50 1.97
C VAL A 494 -1.39 8.67 1.73
N TYR A 495 -0.89 9.89 1.92
CA TYR A 495 0.52 10.24 1.79
C TYR A 495 1.25 9.85 3.08
N SER A 496 1.56 8.56 3.21
CA SER A 496 1.88 7.90 4.48
C SER A 496 3.34 8.03 4.93
N SER A 497 4.26 8.35 4.03
CA SER A 497 5.66 8.64 4.37
C SER A 497 6.30 9.63 3.39
N PRO A 498 7.50 10.15 3.67
CA PRO A 498 8.25 10.97 2.71
C PRO A 498 8.59 10.28 1.39
N TRP A 499 8.59 8.95 1.35
CA TRP A 499 9.11 8.14 0.24
C TRP A 499 8.07 7.20 -0.38
N SER A 500 6.86 7.14 0.17
CA SER A 500 5.80 6.28 -0.33
C SER A 500 4.41 6.76 0.07
N TYR A 501 3.42 6.31 -0.68
CA TYR A 501 2.01 6.54 -0.40
C TYR A 501 1.21 5.26 -0.60
N SER A 502 -0.07 5.31 -0.24
CA SER A 502 -1.02 4.27 -0.60
C SER A 502 -2.26 4.83 -1.28
N TRP A 503 -2.84 4.03 -2.16
CA TRP A 503 -4.14 4.29 -2.75
C TRP A 503 -5.14 3.18 -2.40
N THR A 504 -6.42 3.55 -2.27
CA THR A 504 -7.53 2.63 -2.05
C THR A 504 -8.66 2.91 -3.03
N ILE A 505 -9.05 1.94 -3.86
CA ILE A 505 -10.21 2.05 -4.77
C ILE A 505 -11.49 1.75 -3.99
N PHE A 506 -12.51 2.57 -4.19
CA PHE A 506 -13.80 2.39 -3.54
C PHE A 506 -14.58 1.16 -4.04
N GLN A 507 -15.36 0.60 -3.14
CA GLN A 507 -16.43 -0.34 -3.45
C GLN A 507 -17.70 0.42 -3.88
N SER A 508 -18.72 -0.33 -4.33
CA SER A 508 -19.98 0.26 -4.81
C SER A 508 -20.80 0.96 -3.73
N ASP A 509 -20.49 0.74 -2.45
CA ASP A 509 -21.09 1.41 -1.29
C ASP A 509 -20.22 2.53 -0.70
N ASN A 510 -19.19 2.96 -1.44
CA ASN A 510 -18.17 3.93 -1.04
C ASN A 510 -17.24 3.50 0.09
N SER A 511 -17.30 2.26 0.57
CA SER A 511 -16.28 1.76 1.51
C SER A 511 -14.95 1.56 0.78
N GLY A 512 -13.83 1.70 1.51
CA GLY A 512 -12.53 1.39 0.93
C GLY A 512 -12.43 -0.09 0.52
N GLY A 513 -11.79 -0.36 -0.62
CA GLY A 513 -11.67 -1.69 -1.22
C GLY A 513 -10.22 -2.08 -1.50
N ALA A 514 -9.89 -2.27 -2.80
CA ALA A 514 -8.55 -2.57 -3.29
C ALA A 514 -7.55 -1.57 -2.73
N THR A 515 -6.46 -2.03 -2.12
CA THR A 515 -5.45 -1.14 -1.57
C THR A 515 -4.07 -1.58 -2.02
N TRP A 516 -3.25 -0.63 -2.44
CA TRP A 516 -1.84 -0.82 -2.76
C TRP A 516 -1.02 0.36 -2.27
N SER A 517 0.29 0.20 -2.29
CA SER A 517 1.25 1.23 -1.96
C SER A 517 2.39 1.27 -2.96
N SER A 518 2.98 2.44 -3.10
CA SER A 518 4.01 2.69 -4.10
C SER A 518 5.06 3.64 -3.56
N PRO A 519 6.34 3.44 -3.93
CA PRO A 519 7.34 4.47 -3.76
C PRO A 519 6.94 5.72 -4.56
N CYS A 520 7.30 6.86 -4.02
CA CYS A 520 6.92 8.15 -4.58
C CYS A 520 7.90 9.25 -4.17
N PHE A 521 7.79 10.39 -4.84
CA PHE A 521 8.37 11.63 -4.35
C PHE A 521 7.41 12.80 -4.53
N TYR A 522 7.60 13.82 -3.71
CA TYR A 522 6.85 15.07 -3.75
C TYR A 522 7.79 16.22 -4.04
N ILE A 523 7.39 17.12 -4.94
CA ILE A 523 8.15 18.31 -5.32
C ILE A 523 7.25 19.53 -5.12
N LYS A 524 7.74 20.51 -4.39
CA LYS A 524 7.13 21.83 -4.30
C LYS A 524 7.54 22.64 -5.51
N LEU A 525 6.57 22.96 -6.37
CA LEU A 525 6.75 23.91 -7.47
C LEU A 525 6.49 25.33 -6.95
N ARG A 526 5.38 25.49 -6.23
CA ARG A 526 4.94 26.72 -5.56
C ARG A 526 4.12 26.37 -4.30
N ASP A 527 3.68 27.37 -3.54
CA ASP A 527 2.75 27.16 -2.42
C ASP A 527 1.36 26.67 -2.88
N ASP A 528 0.99 26.94 -4.13
CA ASP A 528 -0.27 26.52 -4.75
C ASP A 528 -0.11 25.39 -5.78
N ALA A 529 1.08 24.79 -5.90
CA ALA A 529 1.32 23.72 -6.88
C ALA A 529 2.39 22.72 -6.40
N TYR A 530 1.96 21.46 -6.31
CA TYR A 530 2.78 20.33 -5.87
C TYR A 530 2.83 19.28 -6.96
N MET A 531 4.02 18.87 -7.37
CA MET A 531 4.21 17.72 -8.24
C MET A 531 4.31 16.46 -7.38
N PHE A 532 3.54 15.44 -7.75
CA PHE A 532 3.51 14.15 -7.10
C PHE A 532 3.74 13.06 -8.14
N GLN A 533 4.74 12.21 -7.89
CA GLN A 533 5.09 11.10 -8.75
C GLN A 533 5.02 9.81 -7.96
N TRP A 534 4.45 8.76 -8.57
CA TRP A 534 4.55 7.39 -8.05
C TRP A 534 4.86 6.42 -9.17
N VAL A 535 5.52 5.31 -8.83
CA VAL A 535 5.61 4.13 -9.70
C VAL A 535 4.91 2.98 -9.01
N GLU A 536 4.01 2.31 -9.72
CA GLU A 536 3.38 1.07 -9.27
C GLU A 536 4.35 -0.12 -9.36
N GLU A 537 5.48 -0.01 -8.66
CA GLU A 537 6.52 -1.04 -8.56
C GLU A 537 5.96 -2.28 -7.87
N ASN A 538 6.41 -3.46 -8.31
CA ASN A 538 5.82 -4.74 -7.93
C ASN A 538 4.30 -4.82 -8.17
N CYS A 539 3.77 -3.98 -9.07
CA CYS A 539 2.39 -4.01 -9.54
C CYS A 539 2.40 -3.99 -11.06
N ASN A 540 1.78 -3.01 -11.72
CA ASN A 540 1.78 -2.88 -13.18
C ASN A 540 3.03 -2.15 -13.73
N GLY A 541 3.97 -1.75 -12.86
CA GLY A 541 5.24 -1.15 -13.24
C GLY A 541 5.13 0.25 -13.85
N SER A 542 3.96 0.89 -13.82
CA SER A 542 3.73 2.13 -14.52
C SER A 542 3.86 3.35 -13.59
N GLN A 543 4.27 4.47 -14.17
CA GLN A 543 4.38 5.75 -13.49
C GLN A 543 3.07 6.54 -13.59
N GLY A 544 2.61 7.05 -12.47
CA GLY A 544 1.75 8.23 -12.43
C GLY A 544 2.55 9.49 -12.04
N LEU A 545 2.24 10.61 -12.69
CA LEU A 545 2.88 11.89 -12.41
C LEU A 545 1.87 13.02 -12.61
N VAL A 546 1.55 13.75 -11.55
CA VAL A 546 0.57 14.84 -11.57
C VAL A 546 1.11 16.11 -10.94
N VAL A 547 0.52 17.25 -11.31
CA VAL A 547 0.62 18.49 -10.54
C VAL A 547 -0.72 18.75 -9.88
N PHE A 548 -0.73 18.76 -8.55
CA PHE A 548 -1.86 19.03 -7.70
C PHE A 548 -1.86 20.49 -7.24
N ASN A 549 -2.99 21.17 -7.43
CA ASN A 549 -3.24 22.48 -6.86
C ASN A 549 -4.21 22.37 -5.68
N PRO A 550 -3.77 22.57 -4.43
CA PRO A 550 -4.62 22.42 -3.25
C PRO A 550 -5.68 23.52 -3.12
N ASN A 551 -5.50 24.68 -3.76
CA ASN A 551 -6.50 25.74 -3.78
C ASN A 551 -7.66 25.40 -4.74
N LEU A 552 -7.36 24.68 -5.83
CA LEU A 552 -8.36 24.20 -6.78
C LEU A 552 -8.98 22.86 -6.36
N LEU A 553 -8.29 22.11 -5.48
CA LEU A 553 -8.59 20.71 -5.20
C LEU A 553 -8.71 19.90 -6.50
N HIS A 554 -7.73 20.07 -7.40
CA HIS A 554 -7.72 19.46 -8.72
C HIS A 554 -6.27 19.17 -9.11
N ASP A 555 -6.01 17.96 -9.63
CA ASP A 555 -4.74 17.61 -10.26
C ASP A 555 -4.89 17.31 -11.74
N SER A 556 -3.78 17.37 -12.46
CA SER A 556 -3.66 16.81 -13.81
C SER A 556 -2.22 16.47 -14.13
N GLY A 557 -2.06 15.51 -15.04
CA GLY A 557 -0.77 15.06 -15.48
C GLY A 557 -0.83 13.85 -16.38
N PHE A 558 0.09 12.92 -16.16
CA PHE A 558 0.39 11.87 -17.11
C PHE A 558 0.56 10.53 -16.42
N PHE A 559 0.17 9.48 -17.14
CA PHE A 559 0.41 8.09 -16.78
C PHE A 559 1.24 7.44 -17.90
N TYR A 560 2.37 6.83 -17.55
CA TYR A 560 3.34 6.29 -18.49
C TYR A 560 3.78 4.89 -18.07
N GLY A 561 3.81 3.95 -19.01
CA GLY A 561 4.29 2.60 -18.76
C GLY A 561 3.87 1.58 -19.81
N LEU A 562 4.28 0.34 -19.60
CA LEU A 562 3.89 -0.81 -20.41
C LEU A 562 2.63 -1.46 -19.84
N MET A 563 1.46 -1.10 -20.37
CA MET A 563 0.19 -1.70 -19.97
C MET A 563 -0.25 -2.75 -20.98
N ASN A 564 -0.64 -3.95 -20.53
CA ASN A 564 -1.46 -4.90 -21.29
C ASN A 564 -1.08 -5.04 -22.79
N GLU A 565 0.22 -5.22 -23.07
CA GLU A 565 0.86 -5.45 -24.38
C GLU A 565 1.40 -4.21 -25.14
N GLN A 566 1.23 -2.99 -24.64
CA GLN A 566 1.66 -1.79 -25.36
C GLN A 566 2.29 -0.73 -24.44
N LEU A 567 3.17 0.09 -25.01
CA LEU A 567 3.67 1.29 -24.33
C LEU A 567 2.61 2.39 -24.41
N SER A 568 2.36 3.06 -23.29
CA SER A 568 1.40 4.14 -23.23
C SER A 568 1.97 5.37 -22.54
N LEU A 569 1.64 6.54 -23.09
CA LEU A 569 1.73 7.84 -22.42
C LEU A 569 0.37 8.51 -22.57
N ASN A 570 -0.37 8.62 -21.48
CA ASN A 570 -1.74 9.14 -21.48
C ASN A 570 -1.93 10.20 -20.40
N VAL A 571 -3.05 10.93 -20.47
CA VAL A 571 -3.40 11.95 -19.49
C VAL A 571 -4.09 11.31 -18.27
N THR A 572 -3.87 11.90 -17.10
CA THR A 572 -4.63 11.62 -15.87
C THR A 572 -4.95 12.91 -15.13
N GLY A 573 -5.93 12.88 -14.24
CA GLY A 573 -6.39 14.03 -13.46
C GLY A 573 -7.68 13.72 -12.69
N ALA A 574 -7.92 14.45 -11.61
CA ALA A 574 -9.04 14.18 -10.73
C ALA A 574 -9.41 15.39 -9.89
N PHE A 575 -10.71 15.50 -9.60
CA PHE A 575 -11.16 16.37 -8.53
C PHE A 575 -10.83 15.73 -7.19
N ALA A 576 -10.25 16.53 -6.30
CA ALA A 576 -9.90 16.15 -4.96
C ALA A 576 -10.97 16.59 -3.96
N ARG A 577 -11.07 15.85 -2.85
CA ARG A 577 -11.67 16.33 -1.60
C ARG A 577 -10.71 15.98 -0.48
N ASN A 578 -10.37 16.98 0.34
CA ASN A 578 -9.57 16.75 1.54
C ASN A 578 -10.40 15.92 2.54
N LEU A 579 -9.85 14.79 2.97
CA LEU A 579 -10.48 13.91 3.94
C LEU A 579 -9.99 14.16 5.37
N GLY A 580 -8.78 14.67 5.53
CA GLY A 580 -8.19 14.89 6.85
C GLY A 580 -6.67 14.78 6.83
N THR A 581 -6.10 14.75 8.02
CA THR A 581 -4.66 14.77 8.23
C THR A 581 -4.26 13.91 9.42
N PHE A 582 -3.07 13.33 9.31
CA PHE A 582 -2.37 12.58 10.34
C PHE A 582 -1.10 13.33 10.72
N ASN A 583 -0.91 13.60 12.00
CA ASN A 583 0.28 14.23 12.55
C ASN A 583 1.39 13.20 12.67
N ILE A 584 2.12 12.96 11.58
CA ILE A 584 3.09 11.83 11.51
C ILE A 584 4.53 12.25 11.28
N MET A 585 4.79 13.53 10.96
CA MET A 585 6.14 13.98 10.64
C MET A 585 7.12 13.87 11.81
N GLU A 586 6.62 13.98 13.05
CA GLU A 586 7.45 13.83 14.25
C GLU A 586 8.11 12.44 14.38
N TYR A 587 7.50 11.41 13.77
CA TYR A 587 8.03 10.05 13.84
C TYR A 587 9.14 9.78 12.81
N PHE A 588 9.18 10.57 11.73
CA PHE A 588 10.21 10.45 10.70
C PHE A 588 11.42 11.34 11.01
N ASP A 589 11.20 12.56 11.49
CA ASP A 589 12.28 13.53 11.72
C ASP A 589 12.91 13.44 13.13
N LYS A 590 13.21 12.23 13.59
CA LYS A 590 13.80 12.01 14.93
C LYS A 590 15.21 12.61 15.09
N LYS A 591 15.87 13.03 13.99
CA LYS A 591 17.25 13.55 13.97
C LYS A 591 17.40 14.91 13.27
N GLY A 592 16.34 15.55 12.79
CA GLY A 592 16.42 16.83 12.06
C GLY A 592 17.02 16.71 10.65
N ASN A 593 16.84 15.55 10.00
CA ASN A 593 17.56 15.16 8.77
C ASN A 593 16.66 15.08 7.53
N LEU A 594 15.35 15.27 7.67
CA LEU A 594 14.37 15.17 6.58
C LEU A 594 13.93 16.53 6.04
#